data_AF-A0A2D0ISR7-F1
#
_entry.id   AF-A0A2D0ISR7-F1
#
_cell.length_a   1.000
_cell.length_b   1.000
_cell.length_c   1.000
_cell.angle_alpha   90.00
_cell.angle_beta   90.00
_cell.angle_gamma   90.00
#
_symmetry.space_group_name_H-M   'P 1'
#
loop_
_entity.id
_entity.type
_entity.pdbx_description
1 polymer ?
#
loop_
_entity_poly.entity_id
_entity_poly.type
_entity_poly.pdbx_seq_one_letter_code
_entity_poly.pdbx_strand_id
1 'polypeptide(L)'
;MSLIRKAFKRLHYPVDIIAQCVRWYLAYALSLRDLEEMLAERGITVDHSTLSRWVHRLIPLRVKRYRRSKPAVGRRWRMDETYIKIKGKSLKRRCVSMDNPTW
;
A
#
# COMPACT_ATOMS: atom_id res chain seq x y z
N MET A 1 -6.00 9.35 -12.60
CA MET A 1 -4.60 9.50 -13.07
C MET A 1 -4.01 10.91 -12.89
N SER A 2 -4.80 11.97 -12.76
CA SER A 2 -4.28 13.36 -12.72
C SER A 2 -3.42 13.72 -11.50
N LEU A 3 -3.76 13.23 -10.29
CA LEU A 3 -3.00 13.54 -9.07
C LEU A 3 -1.60 12.94 -9.06
N ILE A 4 -1.43 11.74 -9.63
CA ILE A 4 -0.13 11.07 -9.73
C ILE A 4 0.74 11.80 -10.75
N ARG A 5 0.17 12.18 -11.91
CA ARG A 5 0.87 13.00 -12.91
C ARG A 5 1.29 14.36 -12.38
N LYS A 6 0.48 15.04 -11.56
CA LYS A 6 0.88 16.29 -10.89
C LYS A 6 2.01 16.08 -9.87
N ALA A 7 1.96 15.00 -9.09
CA ALA A 7 3.00 14.70 -8.09
C ALA A 7 4.36 14.41 -8.73
N PHE A 8 4.39 13.81 -9.93
CA PHE A 8 5.63 13.41 -10.61
C PHE A 8 5.98 14.25 -11.84
N LYS A 9 5.33 15.42 -12.05
CA LYS A 9 5.50 16.28 -13.24
C LYS A 9 6.94 16.76 -13.50
N ARG A 10 7.81 16.75 -12.48
CA ARG A 10 9.21 17.21 -12.55
C ARG A 10 10.24 16.09 -12.43
N LEU A 11 9.82 14.82 -12.45
CA LEU A 11 10.77 13.71 -12.42
C LEU A 11 11.17 13.33 -13.84
N HIS A 12 12.45 12.99 -14.01
CA HIS A 12 13.04 12.55 -15.27
C HIS A 12 12.43 11.25 -15.81
N TYR A 13 11.80 10.45 -14.94
CA TYR A 13 11.22 9.16 -15.29
C TYR A 13 9.72 9.29 -15.62
N PRO A 14 9.23 8.54 -16.63
CA PRO A 14 7.82 8.52 -16.96
C PRO A 14 7.01 7.99 -15.76
N VAL A 15 5.84 8.61 -15.55
CA VAL A 15 4.98 8.36 -14.40
C VAL A 15 4.51 6.90 -14.32
N ASP A 16 4.42 6.23 -15.46
CA ASP A 16 3.97 4.85 -15.56
C ASP A 16 4.98 3.86 -14.94
N ILE A 17 6.29 4.11 -15.10
CA ILE A 17 7.35 3.31 -14.45
C ILE A 17 7.26 3.48 -12.93
N ILE A 18 7.17 4.73 -12.46
CA ILE A 18 7.07 5.04 -11.03
C ILE A 18 5.83 4.37 -10.41
N ALA A 19 4.69 4.45 -11.08
CA ALA A 19 3.45 3.84 -10.62
C ALA A 19 3.54 2.31 -10.59
N GLN A 20 4.24 1.69 -11.55
CA GLN A 20 4.48 0.26 -11.59
C GLN A 20 5.34 -0.20 -10.41
N CYS A 21 6.45 0.49 -10.12
CA CYS A 21 7.34 0.17 -9.00
C CYS A 21 6.58 0.20 -7.66
N VAL A 22 5.83 1.27 -7.43
CA VAL A 22 5.05 1.42 -6.18
C VAL A 22 3.93 0.38 -6.10
N ARG A 23 3.34 -0.02 -7.24
CA ARG A 23 2.36 -1.12 -7.27
C ARG A 23 3.02 -2.43 -6.85
N TRP A 24 4.19 -2.75 -7.37
CA TRP A 24 4.90 -3.97 -6.99
C TRP A 24 5.32 -3.99 -5.53
N TYR A 25 5.84 -2.87 -5.03
CA TYR A 25 6.16 -2.71 -3.61
C TYR A 25 4.96 -2.94 -2.69
N LEU A 26 3.76 -2.49 -3.10
CA LEU A 26 2.53 -2.65 -2.30
C LEU A 26 1.85 -4.01 -2.49
N ALA A 27 2.01 -4.64 -3.64
CA ALA A 27 1.33 -5.90 -3.98
C ALA A 27 2.14 -7.13 -3.59
N TYR A 28 3.46 -7.03 -3.59
CA TYR A 28 4.38 -8.12 -3.30
C TYR A 28 5.29 -7.72 -2.13
N ALA A 29 5.70 -8.69 -1.31
CA ALA A 29 6.67 -8.48 -0.22
C ALA A 29 8.11 -8.35 -0.75
N LEU A 30 8.31 -7.50 -1.76
CA LEU A 30 9.60 -7.26 -2.41
C LEU A 30 10.45 -6.25 -1.62
N SER A 31 11.76 -6.49 -1.59
CA SER A 31 12.72 -5.52 -1.08
C SER A 31 12.93 -4.38 -2.10
N LEU A 32 13.44 -3.24 -1.63
CA LEU A 32 13.79 -2.13 -2.53
C LEU A 32 14.97 -2.47 -3.46
N ARG A 33 15.83 -3.40 -3.06
CA ARG A 33 16.95 -3.89 -3.87
C ARG A 33 16.45 -4.81 -4.99
N ASP A 34 15.50 -5.68 -4.67
CA ASP A 34 14.88 -6.56 -5.67
C ASP A 34 14.18 -5.72 -6.75
N LEU A 35 13.54 -4.62 -6.35
CA LEU A 35 12.93 -3.67 -7.30
C LEU A 35 13.96 -2.94 -8.16
N GLU A 36 15.14 -2.63 -7.62
CA GLU A 36 16.25 -2.04 -8.38
C GLU A 36 16.78 -3.03 -9.42
N GLU A 37 17.00 -4.30 -9.05
CA GLU A 37 17.42 -5.37 -9.97
C GLU A 37 16.39 -5.59 -11.08
N MET A 38 15.10 -5.69 -10.75
CA MET A 38 14.02 -5.82 -11.73
C MET A 38 13.90 -4.63 -12.69
N LEU A 39 14.29 -3.43 -12.25
CA LEU A 39 14.33 -2.26 -13.12
C LEU A 39 15.58 -2.25 -13.99
N ALA A 40 16.72 -2.70 -13.46
CA ALA A 40 17.96 -2.86 -14.19
C ALA A 40 17.80 -3.88 -15.34
N GLU A 41 17.11 -5.00 -15.11
CA GLU A 41 16.75 -5.98 -16.15
C GLU A 41 15.93 -5.36 -17.30
N ARG A 42 15.15 -4.31 -17.01
CA ARG A 42 14.35 -3.56 -17.99
C ARG A 42 15.13 -2.40 -18.64
N GLY A 43 16.44 -2.30 -18.38
CA GLY A 43 17.31 -1.23 -18.88
C GLY A 43 17.15 0.10 -18.16
N ILE A 44 16.53 0.13 -16.97
CA ILE A 44 16.28 1.34 -16.19
C ILE A 44 17.15 1.30 -14.94
N THR A 45 18.26 2.05 -14.96
CA THR A 45 19.14 2.18 -13.79
C THR A 45 18.58 3.23 -12.83
N VAL A 46 18.11 2.79 -11.66
CA VAL A 46 17.56 3.66 -10.60
C VAL A 46 18.06 3.16 -9.25
N ASP A 47 18.75 4.01 -8.51
CA ASP A 47 19.19 3.70 -7.16
C ASP A 47 17.99 3.49 -6.20
N HIS A 48 18.08 2.48 -5.33
CA HIS A 48 17.07 2.17 -4.31
C HIS A 48 16.62 3.37 -3.45
N SER A 49 17.47 4.37 -3.19
CA SER A 49 17.09 5.57 -2.43
C SER A 49 16.07 6.42 -3.18
N THR A 50 16.12 6.42 -4.51
CA THR A 50 15.19 7.12 -5.39
C THR A 50 13.85 6.40 -5.40
N LEU A 51 13.86 5.06 -5.44
CA LEU A 51 12.65 4.24 -5.29
C LEU A 51 11.97 4.47 -3.94
N SER A 52 12.74 4.50 -2.85
CA SER A 52 12.21 4.79 -1.51
C SER A 52 11.51 6.15 -1.45
N ARG A 53 12.10 7.18 -2.07
CA ARG A 53 11.49 8.52 -2.18
C ARG A 53 10.18 8.50 -2.97
N TRP A 54 10.10 7.73 -4.06
CA TRP A 54 8.85 7.60 -4.83
C TRP A 54 7.75 6.92 -4.03
N VAL A 55 8.09 5.83 -3.35
CA VAL A 55 7.19 5.06 -2.49
C VAL A 55 6.65 5.95 -1.37
N HIS A 56 7.53 6.64 -0.64
CA HIS A 56 7.12 7.55 0.44
C HIS A 56 6.23 8.70 -0.04
N ARG A 57 6.44 9.20 -1.27
CA ARG A 57 5.61 10.27 -1.84
C ARG A 57 4.25 9.77 -2.30
N LEU A 58 4.18 8.56 -2.87
CA LEU A 58 2.97 8.05 -3.50
C LEU A 58 2.03 7.32 -2.52
N ILE A 59 2.57 6.66 -1.50
CA ILE A 59 1.77 5.95 -0.49
C ILE A 59 0.74 6.88 0.17
N PRO A 60 1.09 8.06 0.71
CA PRO A 60 0.13 8.96 1.35
C PRO A 60 -0.98 9.41 0.40
N LEU A 61 -0.65 9.63 -0.88
CA LEU A 61 -1.63 10.02 -1.90
C LEU A 61 -2.62 8.87 -2.19
N ARG A 62 -2.13 7.63 -2.28
CA ARG A 62 -2.98 6.45 -2.43
C ARG A 62 -3.84 6.22 -1.20
N VAL A 63 -3.27 6.33 0.00
CA VAL A 63 -4.00 6.18 1.27
C VAL A 63 -5.08 7.25 1.42
N LYS A 64 -4.78 8.52 1.10
CA LYS A 64 -5.79 9.60 1.14
C LYS A 64 -6.94 9.35 0.18
N ARG A 65 -6.66 8.85 -1.03
CA ARG A 65 -7.69 8.47 -1.99
C ARG A 65 -8.51 7.28 -1.50
N TYR A 66 -7.85 6.24 -0.99
CA TYR A 66 -8.51 5.07 -0.42
C TYR A 66 -9.43 5.44 0.75
N ARG A 67 -8.96 6.29 1.67
CA ARG A 67 -9.76 6.80 2.79
C ARG A 67 -11.00 7.58 2.34
N ARG A 68 -10.91 8.35 1.25
CA ARG A 68 -12.06 9.04 0.66
C ARG A 68 -13.06 8.10 0.00
N SER A 69 -12.57 6.99 -0.56
CA SER A 69 -13.41 5.95 -1.16
C SER A 69 -13.98 4.99 -0.12
N LYS A 70 -13.47 4.98 1.11
CA LYS A 70 -14.01 4.17 2.19
C LYS A 70 -15.35 4.80 2.62
N PRO A 71 -16.46 4.04 2.64
CA PRO A 71 -17.71 4.55 3.18
C PRO A 71 -17.52 5.02 4.63
N ALA A 72 -18.39 5.94 5.09
CA ALA A 72 -18.40 6.37 6.48
C ALA A 72 -18.55 5.16 7.41
N VAL A 73 -18.03 5.21 8.62
CA VAL A 73 -18.18 4.11 9.59
C VAL A 73 -19.52 4.25 10.31
N GLY A 74 -20.25 3.14 10.45
CA GLY A 74 -21.61 3.13 10.96
C GLY A 74 -21.65 3.05 12.48
N ARG A 75 -22.86 3.11 13.05
CA ARG A 75 -23.07 2.95 14.50
C ARG A 75 -23.01 1.48 14.97
N ARG A 76 -22.99 0.52 14.06
CA ARG A 76 -22.98 -0.91 14.37
C ARG A 76 -21.56 -1.44 14.38
N TRP A 77 -21.24 -2.23 15.40
CA TRP A 77 -19.93 -2.87 15.56
C TRP A 77 -20.15 -4.37 15.51
N ARG A 78 -19.32 -5.09 14.74
CA ARG A 78 -19.22 -6.55 14.77
C ARG A 78 -17.99 -6.95 15.55
N MET A 79 -18.15 -7.97 16.38
CA MET A 79 -17.09 -8.52 17.19
C MET A 79 -16.77 -9.92 16.68
N ASP A 80 -15.59 -10.08 16.11
CA ASP A 80 -15.09 -11.38 15.70
C ASP A 80 -14.19 -11.93 16.80
N GLU A 81 -14.54 -13.11 17.30
CA GLU A 81 -13.73 -13.86 18.27
C GLU A 81 -12.93 -14.93 17.54
N THR A 82 -11.61 -14.81 17.56
CA THR A 82 -10.71 -15.80 16.97
C THR A 82 -9.89 -16.48 18.06
N TYR A 83 -9.92 -17.80 18.07
CA TYR A 83 -9.12 -18.62 18.97
C TYR A 83 -7.83 -19.05 18.28
N ILE A 84 -6.70 -18.60 18.79
CA ILE A 84 -5.39 -18.99 18.29
C ILE A 84 -4.75 -19.90 19.33
N LYS A 85 -4.45 -21.15 18.97
CA LYS A 85 -3.70 -22.06 19.83
C LYS A 85 -2.21 -21.79 19.67
N ILE A 86 -1.54 -21.41 20.75
CA ILE A 86 -0.08 -21.24 20.81
C ILE A 86 0.47 -22.15 21.90
N LYS A 87 1.35 -23.09 21.53
CA LYS A 87 1.95 -24.09 22.45
C LYS A 87 0.92 -24.79 23.37
N GLY A 88 -0.19 -25.24 22.79
CA GLY A 88 -1.25 -25.96 23.51
C GLY A 88 -2.19 -25.09 24.36
N LYS A 89 -1.91 -23.79 24.54
CA LYS A 89 -2.81 -22.84 25.21
C LYS A 89 -3.64 -22.08 24.18
N SER A 90 -4.96 -22.05 24.36
CA SER A 90 -5.86 -21.26 23.53
C SER A 90 -5.87 -19.81 24.00
N LEU A 91 -5.43 -18.90 23.14
CA LEU A 91 -5.54 -17.46 23.35
C LEU A 91 -6.75 -16.94 22.59
N LYS A 92 -7.64 -16.27 23.32
CA LYS A 92 -8.83 -15.62 22.76
C LYS A 92 -8.46 -14.21 22.29
N ARG A 93 -8.51 -13.96 20.98
CA ARG A 93 -8.42 -12.61 20.42
C ARG A 93 -9.81 -12.11 20.07
N ARG A 94 -10.09 -10.87 20.48
CA ARG A 94 -11.31 -10.14 20.17
C ARG A 94 -10.96 -9.01 19.22
N CYS A 95 -11.43 -9.13 17.99
CA CYS A 95 -11.26 -8.12 16.95
C CYS A 95 -12.60 -7.41 16.82
N VAL A 96 -12.64 -6.11 17.08
CA VAL A 96 -13.85 -5.32 16.88
C VAL A 96 -13.73 -4.61 15.54
N SER A 97 -14.59 -4.97 14.59
CA SER A 97 -14.75 -4.26 13.33
C SER A 97 -15.97 -3.34 13.44
N MET A 98 -15.83 -2.11 12.98
CA MET A 98 -16.97 -1.22 12.83
C MET A 98 -17.56 -1.45 11.45
N ASP A 99 -18.84 -1.82 11.40
CA ASP A 99 -19.53 -1.97 10.13
C ASP A 99 -19.63 -0.59 9.46
N ASN A 100 -19.29 -0.51 8.18
CA ASN A 100 -19.72 0.63 7.38
C ASN A 100 -21.24 0.52 7.18
N PRO A 101 -22.01 1.62 7.31
CA PRO A 101 -23.39 1.64 6.88
C PRO A 101 -23.36 1.64 5.35
N THR A 102 -23.73 0.51 4.77
CA THR A 102 -24.32 0.49 3.43
C THR A 102 -25.52 -0.43 3.54
N TRP A 103 -26.71 -0.03 3.09
CA TRP A 103 -26.98 0.94 2.02
C TRP A 103 -27.16 2.39 2.47
#